data_AF-A0A9P6PJ46-F1
#
_entry.id   AF-A0A9P6PJ46-F1
#
_cell.length_a   1.000
_cell.length_b   1.000
_cell.length_c   1.000
_cell.angle_alpha   90.00
_cell.angle_beta   90.00
_cell.angle_gamma   90.00
#
_symmetry.space_group_name_H-M   'P 1'
#
loop_
_entity.id
_entity.type
_entity.pdbx_description
1 polymer ?
#
loop_
_entity_poly.entity_id
_entity_poly.type
_entity_poly.pdbx_seq_one_letter_code
_entity_poly.pdbx_strand_id
1 'polypeptide(L)'
;IIPTARRVCYSSFLMASPRLMEPVYSVEVQAPADCVSAVYTVLARRRGHVLKDIPKAGSPLYTVFAVIPVIESFGFETDLRTHTQGQAFSQQMFDHWQNVPGDPLNKSIVLRPLEPSPMQHLARDFMIKTRRRKGLSEDVSVNKFFDQDMLLNLAQLDAEGYGFNL
;
A
#
# COMPACT_ATOMS: atom_id res chain seq x y z
N ILE A 1 -33.16 -8.23 9.37
CA ILE A 1 -32.50 -8.61 8.10
C ILE A 1 -31.28 -7.74 7.81
N ILE A 2 -31.43 -6.41 7.61
CA ILE A 2 -30.30 -5.51 7.27
C ILE A 2 -29.08 -5.62 8.21
N PRO A 3 -29.19 -5.48 9.56
CA PRO A 3 -28.01 -5.55 10.43
C PRO A 3 -27.38 -6.95 10.46
N THR A 4 -28.19 -7.99 10.28
CA THR A 4 -27.75 -9.39 10.19
C THR A 4 -26.94 -9.63 8.92
N ALA A 5 -27.45 -9.20 7.77
CA ALA A 5 -26.75 -9.33 6.49
C ALA A 5 -25.40 -8.60 6.50
N ARG A 6 -25.36 -7.38 7.05
CA ARG A 6 -24.10 -6.63 7.24
C ARG A 6 -23.09 -7.39 8.11
N ARG A 7 -23.56 -8.03 9.18
CA ARG A 7 -22.71 -8.81 10.09
C ARG A 7 -22.07 -10.00 9.37
N VAL A 8 -22.84 -10.69 8.51
CA VAL A 8 -22.35 -11.82 7.71
C VAL A 8 -21.29 -11.39 6.69
N CYS A 9 -21.45 -10.23 6.04
CA CYS A 9 -20.43 -9.71 5.11
C CYS A 9 -19.09 -9.44 5.82
N TYR A 10 -19.11 -8.90 7.04
CA TYR A 10 -17.87 -8.66 7.79
C TYR A 10 -17.22 -9.95 8.27
N SER A 11 -18.03 -10.92 8.72
CA SER A 11 -17.49 -12.20 9.18
C SER A 11 -16.84 -12.98 8.05
N SER A 12 -17.48 -13.07 6.88
CA SER A 12 -16.91 -13.75 5.72
C SER A 12 -15.66 -13.05 5.18
N PHE A 13 -15.65 -11.71 5.17
CA PHE A 13 -14.48 -10.93 4.76
C PHE A 13 -13.26 -11.19 5.65
N LEU A 14 -13.44 -11.26 6.97
CA LEU A 14 -12.33 -11.53 7.90
C LEU A 14 -11.80 -12.96 7.80
N MET A 15 -12.64 -13.93 7.42
CA MET A 15 -12.21 -15.31 7.19
C MET A 15 -11.40 -15.49 5.89
N ALA A 16 -11.55 -14.58 4.92
CA ALA A 16 -10.94 -14.70 3.60
C ALA A 16 -9.52 -14.10 3.48
N SER A 17 -8.81 -13.89 4.59
CA SER A 17 -7.46 -13.26 4.62
C SER A 17 -7.38 -11.89 3.90
N PRO A 18 -8.12 -10.88 4.37
CA PRO A 18 -8.27 -9.62 3.65
C PRO A 18 -6.97 -8.82 3.53
N ARG A 19 -6.81 -8.09 2.41
CA ARG A 19 -5.68 -7.20 2.13
C ARG A 19 -6.13 -5.74 2.02
N LEU A 20 -5.20 -4.81 2.29
CA LEU A 20 -5.41 -3.39 2.05
C LEU A 20 -4.96 -3.02 0.65
N MET A 21 -5.66 -2.07 0.02
CA MET A 21 -5.26 -1.47 -1.24
C MET A 21 -4.88 0.00 -1.03
N GLU A 22 -3.78 0.43 -1.62
CA GLU A 22 -3.36 1.83 -1.69
C GLU A 22 -3.52 2.38 -3.11
N PRO A 23 -3.83 3.68 -3.28
CA PRO A 23 -3.89 4.28 -4.58
C PRO A 23 -2.47 4.55 -5.10
N VAL A 24 -2.30 4.44 -6.41
CA VAL A 24 -1.03 4.63 -7.12
C VAL A 24 -1.18 5.75 -8.15
N TYR A 25 -0.18 6.62 -8.23
CA TYR A 25 -0.08 7.63 -9.27
C TYR A 25 0.80 7.13 -10.41
N SER A 26 0.32 7.32 -11.64
CA SER A 26 1.16 7.36 -12.82
C SER A 26 1.86 8.71 -12.87
N VAL A 27 3.18 8.67 -13.05
CA VAL A 27 4.05 9.83 -13.04
C VAL A 27 4.78 9.92 -14.36
N GLU A 28 4.62 11.05 -15.03
CA GLU A 28 5.41 11.42 -16.20
C GLU A 28 6.45 12.44 -15.78
N VAL A 29 7.74 12.09 -15.89
CA VAL A 29 8.85 12.99 -15.62
C VAL A 29 9.54 13.37 -16.92
N GLN A 30 9.67 14.67 -17.18
CA GLN A 30 10.48 15.20 -18.26
C GLN A 30 11.78 15.76 -17.69
N ALA A 31 12.92 15.27 -18.16
CA ALA A 31 14.24 15.69 -17.70
C ALA A 31 15.30 15.59 -18.82
N PRO A 32 16.36 16.40 -18.79
CA PRO A 32 17.53 16.21 -19.65
C PRO A 32 18.22 14.87 -19.38
N ALA A 33 18.93 14.33 -20.37
CA ALA A 33 19.64 13.05 -20.28
C ALA A 33 20.53 12.92 -19.03
N ASP A 34 21.27 13.98 -18.70
CA ASP A 34 22.20 14.02 -17.57
C ASP A 34 21.51 13.87 -16.21
N CYS A 35 20.24 14.30 -16.13
CA CYS A 35 19.43 14.27 -14.91
C CYS A 35 18.62 12.99 -14.76
N VAL A 36 18.52 12.14 -15.79
CA VAL A 36 17.70 10.92 -15.76
C VAL A 36 18.12 10.01 -14.59
N SER A 37 19.42 9.84 -14.37
CA SER A 37 19.95 9.05 -13.24
C SER A 37 19.47 9.54 -11.87
N ALA A 38 19.34 10.86 -11.69
CA ALA A 38 18.81 11.47 -10.48
C ALA A 38 17.30 11.17 -10.33
N VAL A 39 16.53 11.20 -11.42
CA VAL A 39 15.10 10.82 -11.43
C VAL A 39 14.92 9.39 -10.92
N TYR A 40 15.68 8.43 -11.46
CA TYR A 40 15.64 7.03 -11.02
C TYR A 40 15.97 6.90 -9.53
N THR A 41 16.96 7.65 -9.05
CA THR A 41 17.37 7.61 -7.63
C THR A 41 16.26 8.13 -6.71
N VAL A 42 15.60 9.23 -7.07
CA VAL A 42 14.50 9.81 -6.27
C VAL A 42 13.28 8.88 -6.28
N LEU A 43 12.94 8.29 -7.43
CA LEU A 43 11.84 7.31 -7.54
C LEU A 43 12.12 6.05 -6.71
N ALA A 44 13.32 5.50 -6.77
CA ALA A 44 13.68 4.27 -6.05
C ALA A 44 13.56 4.41 -4.52
N ARG A 45 13.79 5.61 -3.98
CA ARG A 45 13.60 5.90 -2.54
C ARG A 45 12.14 5.90 -2.09
N ARG A 46 11.20 6.01 -3.02
CA ARG A 46 9.77 6.21 -2.78
C ARG A 46 8.92 5.07 -3.36
N ARG A 47 9.44 3.83 -3.33
CA ARG A 47 8.82 2.63 -3.92
C ARG A 47 8.31 2.85 -5.35
N GLY A 48 8.96 3.74 -6.09
CA GLY A 48 8.62 4.05 -7.46
C GLY A 48 9.10 2.95 -8.40
N HIS A 49 8.26 2.55 -9.34
CA HIS A 49 8.62 1.59 -10.38
C HIS A 49 8.59 2.29 -11.74
N VAL A 50 9.74 2.35 -12.41
CA VAL A 50 9.83 2.89 -13.77
C VAL A 50 9.30 1.85 -14.74
N LEU A 51 8.34 2.25 -15.57
CA LEU A 51 7.71 1.40 -16.58
C LEU A 51 8.46 1.45 -17.90
N LYS A 52 8.82 2.66 -18.33
CA LYS A 52 9.53 2.92 -19.59
C LYS A 52 10.13 4.31 -19.59
N ASP A 53 11.21 4.48 -20.32
CA ASP A 53 11.84 5.75 -20.64
C ASP A 53 11.95 5.92 -22.16
N ILE A 54 11.60 7.12 -22.65
CA ILE A 54 11.54 7.41 -24.07
C ILE A 54 12.25 8.74 -24.34
N PRO A 55 13.23 8.80 -25.26
CA PRO A 55 13.80 10.07 -25.69
C PRO A 55 12.78 10.87 -26.51
N LYS A 56 12.65 12.16 -26.23
CA LYS A 56 11.74 13.04 -26.98
C LYS A 56 12.38 13.43 -28.31
N ALA A 57 11.84 12.93 -29.42
CA ALA A 57 12.36 13.24 -30.76
C ALA A 57 12.43 14.75 -31.01
N GLY A 58 13.59 15.23 -31.49
CA GLY A 58 13.83 16.66 -31.75
C GLY A 58 14.15 17.50 -30.50
N SER A 59 14.37 16.88 -29.34
CA SER A 59 14.73 17.56 -28.09
C SER A 59 15.78 16.75 -27.31
N PRO A 60 16.67 17.38 -26.52
CA PRO A 60 17.60 16.66 -25.62
C PRO A 60 16.92 16.10 -24.36
N LEU A 61 15.58 16.12 -24.29
CA LEU A 61 14.80 15.68 -23.14
C LEU A 61 14.41 14.19 -23.25
N TYR A 62 14.32 13.56 -22.09
CA TYR A 62 13.76 12.23 -21.88
C TYR A 62 12.44 12.35 -21.13
N THR A 63 11.48 11.50 -21.51
CA THR A 63 10.24 11.30 -20.77
C THR A 63 10.30 9.94 -20.08
N VAL A 64 10.25 9.94 -18.76
CA VAL A 64 10.24 8.74 -17.91
C VAL A 64 8.83 8.53 -17.39
N PHE A 65 8.24 7.38 -17.67
CA PHE A 65 6.96 6.95 -17.15
C PHE A 65 7.19 6.00 -15.97
N ALA A 66 6.63 6.34 -14.83
CA ALA A 66 6.76 5.56 -13.60
C ALA A 66 5.43 5.49 -12.85
N VAL A 67 5.35 4.57 -11.89
CA VAL A 67 4.25 4.49 -10.93
C VAL A 67 4.79 4.69 -9.51
N ILE A 68 4.06 5.42 -8.67
CA ILE A 68 4.43 5.69 -7.27
C ILE A 68 3.21 5.57 -6.35
N PRO A 69 3.33 4.91 -5.18
CA PRO A 69 2.26 4.94 -4.18
C PRO A 69 1.97 6.37 -3.71
N VAL A 70 0.70 6.76 -3.61
CA VAL A 70 0.31 8.14 -3.27
C VAL A 70 0.86 8.58 -1.91
N ILE A 71 0.96 7.68 -0.94
CA ILE A 71 1.52 8.02 0.38
C ILE A 71 2.99 8.42 0.31
N GLU A 72 3.71 7.98 -0.73
CA GLU A 72 5.12 8.30 -0.96
C GLU A 72 5.32 9.36 -2.03
N SER A 73 4.25 9.90 -2.64
CA SER A 73 4.36 11.00 -3.61
C SER A 73 4.45 12.38 -2.95
N PHE A 74 4.12 12.49 -1.66
CA PHE A 74 4.20 13.75 -0.93
C PHE A 74 5.63 14.31 -0.92
N GLY A 75 5.81 15.50 -1.50
CA GLY A 75 7.12 16.15 -1.65
C GLY A 75 7.99 15.60 -2.79
N PHE A 76 7.48 14.64 -3.59
CA PHE A 76 8.24 14.06 -4.71
C PHE A 76 8.67 15.12 -5.73
N GLU A 77 7.76 16.01 -6.14
CA GLU A 77 8.06 17.07 -7.12
C GLU A 77 9.17 18.00 -6.60
N THR A 78 9.10 18.38 -5.32
CA THR A 78 10.10 19.26 -4.70
C THR A 78 11.46 18.59 -4.67
N ASP A 79 11.55 17.34 -4.19
CA ASP A 79 12.81 16.60 -4.16
C ASP A 79 13.41 16.41 -5.55
N LEU A 80 12.55 16.10 -6.53
CA LEU A 80 12.95 15.95 -7.92
C LEU A 80 13.61 17.22 -8.46
N ARG A 81 12.99 18.38 -8.22
CA ARG A 81 13.52 19.68 -8.64
C ARG A 81 14.80 20.02 -7.88
N THR A 82 14.90 19.74 -6.59
CA THR A 82 16.12 19.99 -5.82
C THR A 82 17.29 19.15 -6.33
N HIS A 83 17.08 17.86 -6.60
CA HIS A 83 18.13 16.96 -7.08
C HIS A 83 18.55 17.20 -8.54
N THR A 84 17.69 17.83 -9.34
CA THR A 84 17.94 18.14 -10.76
C THR A 84 18.19 19.62 -11.02
N GLN A 85 18.41 20.42 -9.96
CA GLN A 85 18.62 21.88 -10.06
C GLN A 85 17.48 22.60 -10.82
N GLY A 86 16.26 22.09 -10.70
CA GLY A 86 15.06 22.62 -11.33
C GLY A 86 14.87 22.22 -12.79
N GLN A 87 15.71 21.34 -13.35
CA GLN A 87 15.65 20.93 -14.75
C GLN A 87 14.58 19.87 -15.04
N ALA A 88 14.23 19.04 -14.05
CA ALA A 88 13.19 18.03 -14.22
C ALA A 88 11.82 18.53 -13.75
N PHE A 89 10.78 18.10 -14.46
CA PHE A 89 9.39 18.39 -14.14
C PHE A 89 8.57 17.10 -14.12
N SER A 90 7.69 16.96 -13.13
CA SER A 90 6.81 15.78 -12.99
C SER A 90 5.34 16.15 -13.07
N GLN A 91 4.56 15.36 -13.79
CA GLN A 91 3.10 15.35 -13.72
C GLN A 91 2.64 14.05 -13.07
N GLN A 92 1.65 14.13 -12.18
CA GLN A 92 1.13 12.99 -11.43
C GLN A 92 -0.38 12.86 -11.66
N MET A 93 -0.83 11.67 -12.03
CA MET A 93 -2.25 11.38 -12.28
C MET A 93 -2.63 10.06 -11.61
N PHE A 94 -3.85 9.97 -11.07
CA PHE A 94 -4.37 8.71 -10.56
C PHE A 94 -4.47 7.66 -11.68
N ASP A 95 -3.98 6.45 -11.39
CA ASP A 95 -3.98 5.34 -12.33
C ASP A 95 -4.81 4.17 -11.82
N HIS A 96 -4.38 3.52 -10.74
CA HIS A 96 -5.05 2.32 -10.20
C HIS A 96 -4.86 2.15 -8.69
N TRP A 97 -5.46 1.07 -8.16
CA TRP A 97 -5.29 0.61 -6.78
C TRP A 97 -4.38 -0.62 -6.75
N GLN A 98 -3.41 -0.63 -5.86
CA GLN A 98 -2.45 -1.73 -5.68
C GLN A 98 -2.54 -2.28 -4.27
N ASN A 99 -2.34 -3.59 -4.10
CA ASN A 99 -2.25 -4.21 -2.78
C ASN A 99 -1.06 -3.67 -2.00
N VAL A 100 -1.32 -3.22 -0.76
CA VAL A 100 -0.28 -2.83 0.18
C VAL A 100 0.52 -4.08 0.56
N PRO A 101 1.86 -4.05 0.48
CA PRO A 101 2.68 -5.17 0.89
C PRO A 101 2.48 -5.50 2.38
N GLY A 102 2.43 -6.80 2.68
CA GLY A 102 2.26 -7.31 4.04
C GLY A 102 0.83 -7.71 4.40
N ASP A 103 0.68 -8.21 5.62
CA ASP A 103 -0.61 -8.66 6.17
C ASP A 103 -1.11 -7.67 7.24
N PRO A 104 -2.30 -7.06 7.05
CA PRO A 104 -2.87 -6.15 8.04
C PRO A 104 -3.30 -6.84 9.35
N LEU A 105 -3.63 -8.12 9.32
CA LEU A 105 -4.15 -8.87 10.48
C LEU A 105 -3.05 -9.56 11.29
N ASN A 106 -1.81 -9.62 10.78
CA ASN A 106 -0.71 -10.25 11.48
C ASN A 106 -0.35 -9.49 12.79
N LYS A 107 -0.57 -10.16 13.92
CA LYS A 107 -0.32 -9.65 15.28
C LYS A 107 1.11 -9.81 15.76
N SER A 108 1.92 -10.68 15.14
CA SER A 108 3.32 -10.87 15.54
C SER A 108 4.19 -9.66 15.21
N ILE A 109 3.70 -8.80 14.30
CA ILE A 109 4.38 -7.58 13.87
C ILE A 109 4.20 -6.50 14.94
N VAL A 110 5.28 -6.21 15.67
CA VAL A 110 5.36 -5.10 16.61
C VAL A 110 5.83 -3.85 15.88
N LEU A 111 4.99 -2.82 15.86
CA LEU A 111 5.30 -1.53 15.24
C LEU A 111 6.01 -0.63 16.24
N ARG A 112 7.12 -0.03 15.82
CA ARG A 112 7.88 0.92 16.62
C ARG A 112 7.36 2.33 16.38
N PRO A 113 7.06 3.11 17.44
CA PRO A 113 6.71 4.52 17.28
C PRO A 113 7.85 5.32 16.64
N LEU A 114 7.51 6.34 15.85
CA LEU A 114 8.45 7.32 15.26
C LEU A 114 9.46 6.76 14.24
N GLU A 115 9.45 5.46 13.95
CA GLU A 115 10.24 4.85 12.89
C GLU A 115 9.34 4.47 11.70
N PRO A 116 9.81 4.62 10.45
CA PRO A 116 9.09 4.10 9.29
C PRO A 116 9.10 2.56 9.32
N SER A 117 7.94 1.96 9.05
CA SER A 117 7.80 0.51 9.00
C SER A 117 8.50 -0.07 7.76
N PRO A 118 9.12 -1.27 7.85
CA PRO A 118 9.64 -1.95 6.68
C PRO A 118 8.51 -2.38 5.76
N MET A 119 8.85 -2.66 4.49
CA MET A 119 7.86 -2.90 3.43
C MET A 119 6.85 -4.01 3.78
N GLN A 120 7.30 -5.11 4.39
CA GLN A 120 6.43 -6.24 4.76
C GLN A 120 5.44 -5.92 5.88
N HIS A 121 5.66 -4.83 6.63
CA HIS A 121 4.83 -4.44 7.78
C HIS A 121 3.89 -3.26 7.47
N LEU A 122 3.96 -2.69 6.26
CA LEU A 122 3.19 -1.51 5.84
C LEU A 122 1.68 -1.70 6.03
N ALA A 123 1.13 -2.84 5.60
CA ALA A 123 -0.30 -3.10 5.72
C ALA A 123 -0.78 -3.05 7.17
N ARG A 124 -0.01 -3.63 8.11
CA ARG A 124 -0.33 -3.61 9.55
C ARG A 124 -0.25 -2.20 10.13
N ASP A 125 0.78 -1.45 9.73
CA ASP A 125 0.99 -0.07 10.17
C ASP A 125 -0.13 0.86 9.71
N PHE A 126 -0.50 0.79 8.43
CA PHE A 126 -1.60 1.58 7.86
C PHE A 126 -2.93 1.24 8.53
N MET A 127 -3.19 -0.05 8.78
CA MET A 127 -4.40 -0.49 9.46
C MET A 127 -4.48 0.10 10.88
N ILE A 128 -3.44 -0.06 11.71
CA ILE A 128 -3.44 0.41 13.10
C ILE A 128 -3.55 1.93 13.15
N LYS A 129 -2.72 2.67 12.40
CA LYS A 129 -2.73 4.14 12.40
C LYS A 129 -4.07 4.70 11.96
N THR A 130 -4.67 4.13 10.93
CA THR A 130 -6.00 4.56 10.45
C THR A 130 -7.08 4.29 11.49
N ARG A 131 -7.07 3.11 12.13
CA ARG A 131 -8.03 2.75 13.18
C ARG A 131 -7.91 3.63 14.41
N ARG A 132 -6.69 3.87 14.91
CA ARG A 132 -6.40 4.82 16.00
C ARG A 132 -6.96 6.20 15.71
N ARG A 133 -6.69 6.73 14.51
CA ARG A 133 -7.22 8.04 14.06
C ARG A 133 -8.76 8.08 14.05
N LYS A 134 -9.41 6.95 13.78
CA LYS A 134 -10.88 6.83 13.78
C LYS A 134 -11.47 6.49 15.15
N GLY A 135 -10.66 6.37 16.20
CA GLY A 135 -11.13 5.99 17.54
C GLY A 135 -11.58 4.52 17.64
N LEU A 136 -11.10 3.65 16.76
CA LEU A 136 -11.44 2.23 16.74
C LEU A 136 -10.35 1.40 17.44
N SER A 137 -10.75 0.24 18.01
CA SER A 137 -9.81 -0.70 18.63
C SER A 137 -8.77 -1.19 17.64
N GLU A 138 -7.52 -1.34 18.06
CA GLU A 138 -6.43 -1.87 17.23
C GLU A 138 -6.65 -3.33 16.87
N ASP A 139 -7.22 -4.09 17.81
CA ASP A 139 -7.53 -5.49 17.62
C ASP A 139 -8.78 -5.68 16.77
N VAL A 140 -8.55 -6.27 15.61
CA VAL A 140 -9.57 -6.83 14.72
C VAL A 140 -9.63 -8.32 15.01
N SER A 141 -10.72 -8.77 15.64
CA SER A 141 -10.91 -10.15 16.05
C SER A 141 -12.20 -10.72 15.45
N VAL A 142 -12.11 -11.91 14.88
CA VAL A 142 -13.24 -12.68 14.35
C VAL A 142 -14.24 -13.06 15.46
N ASN A 143 -13.77 -13.19 16.70
CA ASN A 143 -14.57 -13.53 17.90
C ASN A 143 -15.76 -12.60 18.17
N LYS A 144 -15.78 -11.39 17.61
CA LYS A 144 -16.94 -10.48 17.75
C LYS A 144 -18.14 -10.95 16.93
N PHE A 145 -17.93 -11.81 15.94
CA PHE A 145 -18.92 -12.21 14.96
C PHE A 145 -19.47 -13.62 15.18
N PHE A 146 -18.66 -14.53 15.70
CA PHE A 146 -18.97 -15.95 15.88
C PHE A 146 -19.14 -16.33 17.36
N ASP A 147 -20.00 -17.32 17.60
CA ASP A 147 -20.16 -17.93 18.92
C ASP A 147 -19.01 -18.92 19.19
N GLN A 148 -18.77 -19.22 20.47
CA GLN A 148 -17.65 -20.06 20.89
C GLN A 148 -17.70 -21.47 20.27
N ASP A 149 -18.89 -22.07 20.20
CA ASP A 149 -19.08 -23.39 19.59
C ASP A 149 -18.77 -23.39 18.09
N MET A 150 -19.13 -22.31 17.37
CA MET A 150 -18.80 -22.18 15.95
C MET A 150 -17.31 -22.04 15.72
N LEU A 151 -16.60 -21.31 16.57
CA LEU A 151 -15.14 -21.15 16.48
C LEU A 151 -14.42 -22.48 16.72
N LEU A 152 -14.87 -23.28 17.69
CA LEU A 152 -14.32 -24.61 17.95
C LEU A 152 -14.52 -25.53 16.75
N ASN A 153 -15.70 -25.53 16.14
CA ASN A 153 -15.98 -26.32 14.95
C ASN A 153 -15.11 -25.88 13.75
N LEU A 154 -14.94 -24.57 13.55
CA LEU A 154 -14.09 -24.06 12.47
C LEU A 154 -12.60 -24.41 12.68
N ALA A 155 -12.12 -24.35 13.93
CA ALA A 155 -10.75 -24.76 14.27
C ALA A 155 -10.52 -26.26 14.03
N GLN A 156 -11.53 -27.09 14.31
CA GLN A 156 -11.48 -28.52 13.99
C GLN A 156 -11.42 -28.74 12.46
N LEU A 157 -12.23 -28.03 11.69
CA LEU A 157 -12.25 -28.13 10.23
C LEU A 157 -10.93 -27.65 9.59
N ASP A 158 -10.29 -26.63 10.14
CA ASP A 158 -8.97 -26.19 9.67
C ASP A 158 -7.89 -27.25 9.96
N ALA A 159 -7.94 -27.88 11.14
CA ALA A 159 -7.05 -28.99 11.49
C ALA A 159 -7.23 -30.22 10.58
N GLU A 160 -8.42 -30.42 10.03
CA GLU A 160 -8.74 -31.45 9.04
C GLU A 160 -8.29 -31.11 7.61
N GLY A 161 -7.67 -29.93 7.41
CA GLY A 161 -7.03 -29.56 6.14
C GLY A 161 -7.94 -28.86 5.13
N TYR A 162 -9.11 -28.36 5.55
CA TYR A 162 -10.02 -27.61 4.69
C TYR A 162 -9.60 -26.14 4.44
N GLY A 163 -8.49 -25.69 5.03
CA GLY A 163 -7.77 -24.47 4.61
C GLY A 163 -8.41 -23.15 5.03
N PHE A 164 -8.74 -23.01 6.31
CA PHE A 164 -9.17 -21.75 6.92
C PHE A 164 -8.09 -21.23 7.86
N ASN A 165 -7.14 -20.42 7.35
CA ASN A 165 -6.10 -19.78 8.17
C ASN A 165 -6.72 -18.90 9.29
N LEU A 166 -7.04 -19.49 10.44
CA LEU A 166 -7.57 -18.84 11.63
C LEU A 166 -6.47 -18.38 12.59
#